data_AF-A0A3D4TSU5-F1
#
_entry.id   AF-A0A3D4TSU5-F1
#
_cell.length_a   1.000
_cell.length_b   1.000
_cell.length_c   1.000
_cell.angle_alpha   90.00
_cell.angle_beta   90.00
_cell.angle_gamma   90.00
#
_symmetry.space_group_name_H-M   'P 1'
#
loop_
_entity.id
_entity.type
_entity.pdbx_description
1 polymer ?
#
loop_
_entity_poly.entity_id
_entity_poly.type
_entity_poly.pdbx_seq_one_letter_code
_entity_poly.pdbx_strand_id
1 'polypeptide(L)'
;KGLKFLLMLGSGGICVALLAAATLFFQAERGRADVQPHLQAAVSGDSLQLVLDDAQWQRLGGGIDREGRPMQLTVSYAYGDFTNVRALRSDSLTDRELRIERAGTVQPDSVIGAFFRKLHLNPFADPASAAQAPLRIEQARIGPIPPPAHGWAVAACILVFVAFFAVGPGVCVWLALSELMPNRIRSNGMSIALLINQFVSTTIAAIFLPTVGHYGYASMFVFWAACTFIFFLVAAFWLPETKGKSLEEIEARFAR
;
A
#
# COMPACT_ATOMS: atom_id res chain seq x y z
N LYS A 1 17.16 -29.91 -3.78
CA LYS A 1 17.39 -28.52 -3.31
C LYS A 1 16.66 -28.30 -1.98
N GLY A 2 17.25 -27.52 -1.05
CA GLY A 2 16.74 -27.34 0.31
C GLY A 2 15.87 -26.11 0.51
N LEU A 3 15.38 -25.95 1.75
CA LEU A 3 14.49 -24.88 2.18
C LEU A 3 15.10 -23.50 1.92
N LYS A 4 16.40 -23.37 2.19
CA LYS A 4 17.20 -22.17 1.90
C LYS A 4 17.17 -21.80 0.42
N PHE A 5 17.37 -22.77 -0.47
CA PHE A 5 17.31 -22.51 -1.91
C PHE A 5 15.94 -22.01 -2.36
N LEU A 6 14.85 -22.59 -1.85
CA LEU A 6 13.49 -22.16 -2.19
C LEU A 6 13.19 -20.75 -1.66
N LEU A 7 13.66 -20.42 -0.45
CA LEU A 7 13.54 -19.08 0.11
C LEU A 7 14.32 -18.05 -0.71
N MET A 8 15.56 -18.36 -1.11
CA MET A 8 16.36 -17.48 -1.97
C MET A 8 15.73 -17.30 -3.35
N LEU A 9 15.27 -18.38 -3.97
CA LEU A 9 14.61 -18.33 -5.28
C LEU A 9 13.34 -17.49 -5.23
N GLY A 10 12.48 -17.72 -4.24
CA GLY A 10 11.24 -16.97 -4.07
C GLY A 10 11.48 -15.49 -3.75
N SER A 11 12.32 -15.18 -2.77
CA SER A 11 12.60 -13.78 -2.39
C SER A 11 13.33 -13.01 -3.49
N GLY A 12 14.24 -13.65 -4.23
CA GLY A 12 14.87 -13.05 -5.42
C GLY A 12 13.85 -12.72 -6.52
N GLY A 13 12.96 -13.67 -6.84
CA GLY A 13 11.89 -13.46 -7.83
C GLY A 13 10.90 -12.36 -7.41
N ILE A 14 10.55 -12.30 -6.12
CA ILE A 14 9.74 -11.21 -5.56
C ILE A 14 10.44 -9.85 -5.73
N CYS A 15 11.74 -9.75 -5.42
CA CYS A 15 12.48 -8.49 -5.58
C CYS A 15 12.42 -7.99 -7.03
N VAL A 16 12.64 -8.87 -8.00
CA VAL A 16 12.57 -8.52 -9.42
C VAL A 16 11.16 -8.06 -9.81
N ALA A 17 10.12 -8.77 -9.37
CA ALA A 17 8.74 -8.42 -9.65
C ALA A 17 8.35 -7.05 -9.05
N LEU A 18 8.76 -6.77 -7.81
CA LEU A 18 8.50 -5.50 -7.14
C LEU A 18 9.25 -4.34 -7.80
N LEU A 19 10.52 -4.53 -8.20
CA LEU A 19 11.27 -3.51 -8.92
C LEU A 19 10.69 -3.25 -10.31
N ALA A 20 10.27 -4.29 -11.04
CA ALA A 20 9.58 -4.13 -12.31
C ALA A 20 8.28 -3.33 -12.14
N ALA A 21 7.45 -3.69 -11.17
CA ALA A 21 6.24 -2.92 -10.84
C ALA A 21 6.57 -1.46 -10.45
N ALA A 22 7.61 -1.24 -9.64
CA ALA A 22 8.05 0.11 -9.27
C ALA A 22 8.43 0.95 -10.49
N THR A 23 9.15 0.37 -11.46
CA THR A 23 9.52 1.10 -12.70
C THR A 23 8.29 1.47 -13.52
N LEU A 24 7.28 0.59 -13.61
CA LEU A 24 6.02 0.87 -14.29
C LEU A 24 5.28 2.02 -13.59
N PHE A 25 5.08 1.94 -12.28
CA PHE A 25 4.43 3.02 -11.53
C PHE A 25 5.19 4.34 -11.63
N PHE A 26 6.52 4.30 -11.58
CA PHE A 26 7.33 5.50 -11.68
C PHE A 26 7.21 6.17 -13.06
N GLN A 27 7.15 5.37 -14.14
CA GLN A 27 6.88 5.89 -15.48
C GLN A 27 5.48 6.52 -15.57
N ALA A 28 4.47 5.89 -14.96
CA ALA A 28 3.10 6.40 -14.93
C ALA A 28 2.91 7.64 -14.03
N GLU A 29 3.73 7.79 -12.99
CA GLU A 29 3.63 8.89 -12.01
C GLU A 29 4.45 10.11 -12.40
N ARG A 30 5.57 9.94 -13.15
CA ARG A 30 6.48 11.02 -13.56
C ARG A 30 5.84 12.13 -14.38
N GLY A 31 4.76 11.83 -15.12
CA GLY A 31 4.08 12.78 -16.00
C GLY A 31 2.92 13.53 -15.36
N ARG A 32 2.69 13.38 -14.04
CA ARG A 32 1.53 13.98 -13.38
C ARG A 32 1.80 15.43 -12.98
N ALA A 33 0.92 16.34 -13.39
CA ALA A 33 0.90 17.72 -12.96
C ALA A 33 0.27 17.83 -11.57
N ASP A 34 0.88 18.63 -10.69
CA ASP A 34 0.30 18.97 -9.40
C ASP A 34 -0.69 20.13 -9.57
N VAL A 35 -1.95 19.88 -9.23
CA VAL A 35 -3.04 20.85 -9.28
C VAL A 35 -3.60 21.15 -7.89
N GLN A 36 -2.95 20.66 -6.83
CA GLN A 36 -3.35 20.88 -5.45
C GLN A 36 -3.61 22.36 -5.13
N PRO A 37 -2.77 23.33 -5.53
CA PRO A 37 -3.00 24.73 -5.19
C PRO A 37 -4.27 25.30 -5.82
N HIS A 38 -4.58 24.87 -7.05
CA HIS A 38 -5.77 25.31 -7.79
C HIS A 38 -7.06 24.77 -7.13
N LEU A 39 -7.05 23.50 -6.70
CA LEU A 39 -8.19 22.90 -6.02
C LEU A 39 -8.36 23.45 -4.60
N GLN A 40 -7.26 23.72 -3.88
CA GLN A 40 -7.33 24.33 -2.55
C GLN A 40 -7.90 25.76 -2.62
N ALA A 41 -7.55 26.54 -3.66
CA ALA A 41 -8.11 27.87 -3.88
C ALA A 41 -9.59 27.86 -4.29
N ALA A 42 -10.07 26.76 -4.87
CA ALA A 42 -11.47 26.57 -5.25
C ALA A 42 -12.37 26.09 -4.08
N VAL A 43 -11.79 25.79 -2.91
CA VAL A 43 -12.55 25.42 -1.71
C VAL A 43 -13.39 26.62 -1.24
N SER A 44 -14.69 26.41 -1.05
CA SER A 44 -15.61 27.43 -0.56
C SER A 44 -16.20 26.98 0.77
N GLY A 45 -15.81 27.66 1.85
CA GLY A 45 -16.18 27.27 3.21
C GLY A 45 -15.51 25.96 3.59
N ASP A 46 -16.31 24.90 3.80
CA ASP A 46 -15.82 23.57 4.15
C ASP A 46 -16.09 22.51 3.07
N SER A 47 -16.43 22.93 1.85
CA SER A 47 -16.74 22.02 0.75
C SER A 47 -16.03 22.43 -0.54
N LEU A 48 -15.89 21.46 -1.44
CA LEU A 48 -15.39 21.68 -2.79
C LEU A 48 -16.36 21.02 -3.76
N GLN A 49 -16.95 21.82 -4.64
CA GLN A 49 -17.81 21.35 -5.72
C GLN A 49 -17.27 21.90 -7.02
N LEU A 50 -16.86 21.00 -7.91
CA LEU A 50 -16.29 21.35 -9.20
C LEU A 50 -16.86 20.43 -10.29
N VAL A 51 -17.51 21.03 -11.28
CA VAL A 51 -17.92 20.31 -12.49
C VAL A 51 -16.75 20.28 -13.47
N LEU A 52 -16.27 19.09 -13.78
CA LEU A 52 -15.17 18.84 -14.70
C LEU A 52 -15.70 18.71 -16.13
N ASP A 53 -16.12 19.82 -16.71
CA ASP A 53 -16.38 19.94 -18.14
C ASP A 53 -15.08 20.12 -18.93
N ASP A 54 -15.16 20.11 -20.27
CA ASP A 54 -13.97 20.22 -21.12
C ASP A 54 -13.19 21.51 -20.83
N ALA A 55 -13.88 22.62 -20.53
CA ALA A 55 -13.24 23.89 -20.21
C ALA A 55 -12.49 23.84 -18.87
N GLN A 56 -13.07 23.21 -17.85
CA GLN A 56 -12.48 23.07 -16.53
C GLN A 56 -11.28 22.11 -16.56
N TRP A 57 -11.37 21.03 -17.33
CA TRP A 57 -10.23 20.17 -17.60
C TRP A 57 -9.07 20.96 -18.20
N GLN A 58 -9.32 21.78 -19.22
CA GLN A 58 -8.29 22.63 -19.83
C GLN A 58 -7.69 23.63 -18.83
N ARG A 59 -8.50 24.24 -17.96
CA ARG A 59 -8.01 25.14 -16.89
C ARG A 59 -7.09 24.45 -15.90
N LEU A 60 -7.37 23.19 -15.57
CA LEU A 60 -6.52 22.37 -14.70
C LEU A 60 -5.28 21.81 -15.43
N GLY A 61 -5.04 22.22 -16.69
CA GLY A 61 -3.95 21.71 -17.51
C GLY A 61 -4.19 20.27 -17.98
N GLY A 62 -5.46 19.86 -18.10
CA GLY A 62 -5.88 18.52 -18.48
C GLY A 62 -6.98 18.45 -19.55
N GLY A 63 -7.61 17.27 -19.68
CA GLY A 63 -8.69 16.99 -20.63
C GLY A 63 -8.34 15.87 -21.60
N ILE A 64 -7.49 16.19 -22.56
CA ILE A 64 -6.88 15.22 -23.47
C ILE A 64 -5.40 15.58 -23.56
N ASP A 65 -4.51 14.61 -23.40
CA ASP A 65 -3.08 14.87 -23.52
C ASP A 65 -2.67 15.14 -24.99
N ARG A 66 -1.40 15.52 -25.21
CA ARG A 66 -0.88 15.79 -26.57
C ARG A 66 -0.95 14.59 -27.53
N GLU A 67 -1.20 13.39 -27.00
CA GLU A 67 -1.29 12.12 -27.74
C GLU A 67 -2.74 11.64 -27.89
N GLY A 68 -3.74 12.44 -27.48
CA GLY A 68 -5.14 12.08 -27.62
C GLY A 68 -5.69 11.20 -26.47
N ARG A 69 -4.94 10.99 -25.39
CA ARG A 69 -5.35 10.13 -24.28
C ARG A 69 -6.21 10.88 -23.25
N PRO A 70 -7.24 10.22 -22.68
CA PRO A 70 -8.00 10.79 -21.58
C PRO A 70 -7.12 10.95 -20.33
N MET A 71 -7.52 11.86 -19.47
CA MET A 71 -6.77 12.24 -18.26
C MET A 71 -7.56 11.86 -17.01
N GLN A 72 -6.85 11.60 -15.93
CA GLN A 72 -7.39 11.29 -14.63
C GLN A 72 -6.90 12.32 -13.61
N LEU A 73 -7.85 12.87 -12.86
CA LEU A 73 -7.61 13.70 -11.69
C LEU A 73 -7.78 12.84 -10.45
N THR A 74 -6.75 12.73 -9.63
CA THR A 74 -6.80 12.05 -8.33
C THR A 74 -6.56 13.07 -7.23
N VAL A 75 -7.55 13.25 -6.35
CA VAL A 75 -7.55 14.20 -5.24
C VAL A 75 -7.58 13.44 -3.92
N SER A 76 -6.56 13.64 -3.09
CA SER A 76 -6.56 13.26 -1.68
C SER A 76 -6.87 14.48 -0.83
N TYR A 77 -7.79 14.33 0.11
CA TYR A 77 -8.28 15.41 0.96
C TYR A 77 -8.58 14.90 2.36
N ALA A 78 -8.61 15.82 3.32
CA ALA A 78 -8.81 15.51 4.73
C ALA A 78 -9.73 16.51 5.44
N TYR A 79 -10.48 15.99 6.42
CA TYR A 79 -11.10 16.77 7.49
C TYR A 79 -10.54 16.29 8.82
N GLY A 80 -9.58 17.03 9.38
CA GLY A 80 -8.85 16.59 10.57
C GLY A 80 -8.13 15.27 10.27
N ASP A 81 -8.40 14.25 11.08
CA ASP A 81 -7.78 12.92 10.96
C ASP A 81 -8.41 12.02 9.88
N PHE A 82 -9.54 12.43 9.28
CA PHE A 82 -10.22 11.65 8.24
C PHE A 82 -9.69 12.00 6.86
N THR A 83 -8.87 11.12 6.29
CA THR A 83 -8.35 11.22 4.92
C THR A 83 -9.18 10.40 3.95
N ASN A 84 -9.49 10.94 2.77
CA ASN A 84 -10.13 10.23 1.67
C ASN A 84 -9.45 10.56 0.34
N VAL A 85 -9.72 9.73 -0.68
CA VAL A 85 -9.20 9.90 -2.04
C VAL A 85 -10.36 9.75 -3.02
N ARG A 86 -10.48 10.69 -3.96
CA ARG A 86 -11.43 10.62 -5.08
C ARG A 86 -10.69 10.75 -6.39
N ALA A 87 -11.08 9.95 -7.38
CA ALA A 87 -10.51 9.98 -8.72
C ALA A 87 -11.61 10.18 -9.76
N LEU A 88 -11.39 11.10 -10.70
CA LEU A 88 -12.31 11.38 -11.82
C LEU A 88 -11.55 11.28 -13.13
N ARG A 89 -12.24 10.86 -14.19
CA ARG A 89 -11.67 10.69 -15.54
C ARG A 89 -12.35 11.62 -16.52
N SER A 90 -11.59 12.17 -17.46
CA SER A 90 -12.13 13.07 -18.48
C SER A 90 -13.05 12.37 -19.49
N ASP A 91 -12.88 11.05 -19.68
CA ASP A 91 -13.74 10.23 -20.55
C ASP A 91 -15.01 9.71 -19.85
N SER A 92 -15.22 10.04 -18.57
CA SER A 92 -16.42 9.63 -17.85
C SER A 92 -17.64 10.43 -18.31
N LEU A 93 -18.69 9.73 -18.73
CA LEU A 93 -19.97 10.33 -19.09
C LEU A 93 -20.88 10.58 -17.88
N THR A 94 -20.65 9.88 -16.77
CA THR A 94 -21.56 9.85 -15.61
C THR A 94 -20.98 10.50 -14.36
N ASP A 95 -19.66 10.43 -14.15
CA ASP A 95 -18.98 10.98 -12.97
C ASP A 95 -18.10 12.17 -13.37
N ARG A 96 -18.74 13.35 -13.48
CA ARG A 96 -18.12 14.61 -13.90
C ARG A 96 -18.05 15.65 -12.77
N GLU A 97 -18.68 15.40 -11.64
CA GLU A 97 -18.74 16.35 -10.53
C GLU A 97 -17.82 15.90 -9.39
N LEU A 98 -16.73 16.64 -9.17
CA LEU A 98 -15.93 16.52 -7.95
C LEU A 98 -16.65 17.25 -6.82
N ARG A 99 -17.44 16.49 -6.07
CA ARG A 99 -18.09 16.89 -4.82
C ARG A 99 -17.33 16.32 -3.62
N ILE A 100 -16.83 17.19 -2.77
CA ILE A 100 -16.20 16.87 -1.49
C ILE A 100 -16.95 17.64 -0.42
N GLU A 101 -17.51 16.87 0.53
CA GLU A 101 -18.28 17.40 1.64
C GLU A 101 -18.00 16.58 2.90
N ARG A 102 -18.14 17.22 4.06
CA ARG A 102 -17.86 16.61 5.36
C ARG A 102 -18.74 15.39 5.63
N ALA A 103 -20.02 15.47 5.28
CA ALA A 103 -21.00 14.40 5.52
C ALA A 103 -20.64 13.08 4.82
N GLY A 104 -19.98 13.14 3.67
CA GLY A 104 -19.49 11.95 2.94
C GLY A 104 -18.11 11.47 3.37
N THR A 105 -17.41 12.21 4.25
CA THR A 105 -15.99 11.99 4.57
C THR A 105 -15.76 11.63 6.03
N VAL A 106 -16.42 12.35 6.95
CA VAL A 106 -16.32 12.12 8.40
C VAL A 106 -17.32 11.05 8.79
N GLN A 107 -16.80 9.89 9.17
CA GLN A 107 -17.64 8.80 9.64
C GLN A 107 -18.04 9.02 11.09
N PRO A 108 -19.24 8.56 11.50
CA PRO A 108 -19.64 8.60 12.90
C PRO A 108 -18.67 7.75 13.73
N ASP A 109 -18.62 8.06 15.02
CA ASP A 109 -17.72 7.38 15.92
C ASP A 109 -17.98 5.87 15.98
N SER A 110 -16.93 5.07 15.85
CA SER A 110 -17.05 3.62 15.98
C SER A 110 -17.16 3.24 17.46
N VAL A 111 -17.85 2.13 17.75
CA VAL A 111 -17.99 1.61 19.13
C VAL A 111 -16.61 1.37 19.78
N ILE A 112 -15.66 0.87 18.98
CA ILE A 112 -14.28 0.66 19.41
C ILE A 112 -13.59 2.01 19.69
N GLY A 113 -13.73 2.97 18.78
CA GLY A 113 -13.23 4.34 18.97
C GLY A 113 -13.75 4.95 20.27
N ALA A 114 -15.06 4.96 20.47
CA ALA A 114 -15.71 5.48 21.66
C ALA A 114 -15.20 4.82 22.95
N PHE A 115 -14.95 3.51 22.92
CA PHE A 115 -14.39 2.77 24.05
C PHE A 115 -12.96 3.22 24.39
N PHE A 116 -12.07 3.32 23.41
CA PHE A 116 -10.69 3.76 23.66
C PHE A 116 -10.62 5.22 24.14
N ARG A 117 -11.49 6.10 23.62
CA ARG A 117 -11.53 7.51 24.07
C ARG A 117 -12.02 7.64 25.52
N LYS A 118 -12.94 6.78 25.99
CA LYS A 118 -13.29 6.71 27.43
C LYS A 118 -12.08 6.39 28.32
N LEU A 119 -11.09 5.70 27.78
CA LEU A 119 -9.83 5.39 28.46
C LEU A 119 -8.76 6.48 28.29
N HIS A 120 -9.11 7.64 27.71
CA HIS A 120 -8.18 8.72 27.33
C HIS A 120 -7.09 8.29 26.33
N LEU A 121 -7.36 7.24 25.55
CA LEU A 121 -6.52 6.80 24.43
C LEU A 121 -7.18 7.18 23.11
N ASN A 122 -6.45 7.83 22.21
CA ASN A 122 -6.95 8.25 20.90
C ASN A 122 -6.23 7.55 19.74
N PRO A 123 -6.31 6.21 19.62
CA PRO A 123 -5.66 5.48 18.52
C PRO A 123 -6.41 5.59 17.18
N PHE A 124 -7.60 6.19 17.15
CA PHE A 124 -8.44 6.34 15.95
C PHE A 124 -8.80 7.80 15.70
N ALA A 125 -9.14 8.12 14.45
CA ALA A 125 -9.63 9.44 14.05
C ALA A 125 -10.81 9.88 14.92
N ASP A 126 -10.82 11.15 15.31
CA ASP A 126 -11.86 11.74 16.16
C ASP A 126 -12.90 12.51 15.33
N PRO A 127 -14.17 12.06 15.27
CA PRO A 127 -15.22 12.78 14.57
C PRO A 127 -15.48 14.18 15.14
N ALA A 128 -15.23 14.41 16.44
CA ALA A 128 -15.46 15.71 17.07
C ALA A 128 -14.42 16.74 16.62
N SER A 129 -13.13 16.36 16.59
CA SER A 129 -12.07 17.19 16.01
C SER A 129 -12.32 17.45 14.52
N ALA A 130 -12.75 16.42 13.80
CA ALA A 130 -13.06 16.50 12.37
C ALA A 130 -14.36 17.26 12.06
N ALA A 131 -15.24 17.53 13.04
CA ALA A 131 -16.47 18.29 12.82
C ALA A 131 -16.18 19.78 12.54
N GLN A 132 -15.11 20.31 13.13
CA GLN A 132 -14.72 21.71 13.02
C GLN A 132 -13.50 21.94 12.12
N ALA A 133 -12.82 20.86 11.73
CA ALA A 133 -11.64 20.95 10.88
C ALA A 133 -11.97 21.52 9.48
N PRO A 134 -11.15 22.42 8.92
CA PRO A 134 -11.33 22.88 7.54
C PRO A 134 -11.04 21.76 6.54
N LEU A 135 -11.61 21.86 5.34
CA LEU A 135 -11.26 20.99 4.23
C LEU A 135 -9.82 21.28 3.77
N ARG A 136 -8.95 20.28 3.85
CA ARG A 136 -7.59 20.36 3.33
C ARG A 136 -7.41 19.43 2.15
N ILE A 137 -6.99 19.96 1.01
CA ILE A 137 -6.54 19.16 -0.13
C ILE A 137 -5.08 18.79 0.13
N GLU A 138 -4.84 17.55 0.53
CA GLU A 138 -3.49 17.05 0.83
C GLU A 138 -2.67 16.88 -0.46
N GLN A 139 -3.31 16.38 -1.52
CA GLN A 139 -2.66 16.18 -2.80
C GLN A 139 -3.70 16.19 -3.92
N ALA A 140 -3.40 16.81 -5.06
CA ALA A 140 -4.20 16.64 -6.25
C ALA A 140 -3.32 16.55 -7.49
N ARG A 141 -3.41 15.42 -8.21
CA ARG A 141 -2.57 15.16 -9.38
C ARG A 141 -3.43 14.85 -10.59
N ILE A 142 -3.07 15.47 -11.71
CA ILE A 142 -3.64 15.16 -13.03
C ILE A 142 -2.60 14.49 -13.90
N GLY A 143 -2.98 13.44 -14.60
CA GLY A 143 -2.12 12.83 -15.61
C GLY A 143 -2.89 12.00 -16.63
N PRO A 144 -2.25 11.62 -17.74
CA PRO A 144 -2.87 10.75 -18.72
C PRO A 144 -3.14 9.38 -18.10
N ILE A 145 -4.24 8.76 -18.54
CA ILE A 145 -4.59 7.40 -18.14
C ILE A 145 -3.59 6.44 -18.80
N PRO A 146 -2.90 5.59 -18.02
CA PRO A 146 -1.99 4.60 -18.60
C PRO A 146 -2.74 3.68 -19.59
N PRO A 147 -2.11 3.30 -20.72
CA PRO A 147 -2.76 2.44 -21.70
C PRO A 147 -3.06 1.05 -21.11
N PRO A 148 -4.03 0.29 -21.66
CA PRO A 148 -4.39 -1.03 -21.14
C PRO A 148 -3.20 -2.00 -21.01
N ALA A 149 -2.24 -1.92 -21.95
CA ALA A 149 -1.01 -2.70 -21.90
C ALA A 149 -0.20 -2.48 -20.61
N HIS A 150 -0.22 -1.26 -20.08
CA HIS A 150 0.42 -0.94 -18.80
C HIS A 150 -0.27 -1.66 -17.64
N GLY A 151 -1.61 -1.67 -17.62
CA GLY A 151 -2.39 -2.41 -16.62
C GLY A 151 -2.11 -3.92 -16.66
N TRP A 152 -2.03 -4.51 -17.85
CA TRP A 152 -1.64 -5.91 -18.02
C TRP A 152 -0.21 -6.20 -17.58
N ALA A 153 0.74 -5.28 -17.84
CA ALA A 153 2.12 -5.42 -17.37
C ALA A 153 2.20 -5.38 -15.83
N VAL A 154 1.46 -4.47 -15.18
CA VAL A 154 1.36 -4.42 -13.71
C VAL A 154 0.75 -5.71 -13.18
N ALA A 155 -0.34 -6.19 -13.79
CA ALA A 155 -0.97 -7.46 -13.41
C ALA A 155 -0.01 -8.64 -13.54
N ALA A 156 0.77 -8.72 -14.63
CA ALA A 156 1.79 -9.73 -14.81
C ALA A 156 2.86 -9.68 -13.72
N CYS A 157 3.33 -8.48 -13.33
CA CYS A 157 4.27 -8.32 -12.22
C CYS A 157 3.69 -8.86 -10.89
N ILE A 158 2.41 -8.57 -10.62
CA ILE A 158 1.72 -9.09 -9.42
C ILE A 158 1.59 -10.61 -9.48
N LEU A 159 1.26 -11.19 -10.63
CA LEU A 159 1.17 -12.65 -10.79
C LEU A 159 2.53 -13.32 -10.56
N VAL A 160 3.60 -12.74 -11.08
CA VAL A 160 4.97 -13.21 -10.86
C VAL A 160 5.33 -13.11 -9.38
N PHE A 161 5.01 -11.99 -8.73
CA PHE A 161 5.17 -11.81 -7.28
C PHE A 161 4.46 -12.94 -6.50
N VAL A 162 3.19 -13.21 -6.80
CA VAL A 162 2.39 -14.25 -6.12
C VAL A 162 2.98 -15.64 -6.35
N ALA A 163 3.40 -15.94 -7.58
CA ALA A 163 4.00 -17.24 -7.91
C ALA A 163 5.29 -17.49 -7.12
N PHE A 164 6.19 -16.51 -7.06
CA PHE A 164 7.43 -16.64 -6.28
C PHE A 164 7.19 -16.63 -4.77
N PHE A 165 6.18 -15.89 -4.30
CA PHE A 165 5.75 -15.95 -2.90
C PHE A 165 5.25 -17.35 -2.52
N ALA A 166 4.42 -17.98 -3.35
CA ALA A 166 3.91 -19.31 -3.12
C ALA A 166 5.03 -20.38 -3.09
N VAL A 167 6.03 -20.27 -3.97
CA VAL A 167 7.16 -21.22 -4.04
C VAL A 167 8.17 -21.01 -2.89
N GLY A 168 8.38 -19.78 -2.44
CA GLY A 168 9.38 -19.45 -1.43
C GLY A 168 8.75 -19.04 -0.10
N PRO A 169 8.70 -17.73 0.24
CA PRO A 169 8.36 -17.26 1.59
C PRO A 169 7.02 -17.78 2.13
N GLY A 170 6.00 -17.90 1.28
CA GLY A 170 4.64 -18.24 1.70
C GLY A 170 4.53 -19.60 2.38
N VAL A 171 5.30 -20.60 1.96
CA VAL A 171 5.32 -21.94 2.58
C VAL A 171 6.58 -22.14 3.42
N CYS A 172 7.73 -21.68 2.92
CA CYS A 172 9.01 -22.00 3.51
C CYS A 172 9.25 -21.31 4.86
N VAL A 173 8.69 -20.12 5.11
CA VAL A 173 8.85 -19.42 6.40
C VAL A 173 8.17 -20.19 7.52
N TRP A 174 6.94 -20.65 7.30
CA TRP A 174 6.20 -21.42 8.29
C TRP A 174 6.85 -22.79 8.54
N LEU A 175 7.37 -23.43 7.48
CA LEU A 175 8.10 -24.68 7.61
C LEU A 175 9.38 -24.48 8.45
N ALA A 176 10.21 -23.49 8.09
CA ALA A 176 11.42 -23.14 8.83
C ALA A 176 11.13 -22.87 10.32
N LEU A 177 10.07 -22.10 10.59
CA LEU A 177 9.68 -21.76 11.96
C LEU A 177 9.30 -23.01 12.75
N SER A 178 8.55 -23.94 12.16
CA SER A 178 8.17 -25.19 12.84
C SER A 178 9.35 -26.15 13.06
N GLU A 179 10.34 -26.17 12.15
CA GLU A 179 11.57 -26.97 12.26
C GLU A 179 12.54 -26.41 13.31
N LEU A 180 12.67 -25.08 13.38
CA LEU A 180 13.60 -24.40 14.30
C LEU A 180 13.10 -24.37 15.74
N MET A 181 11.79 -24.51 15.96
CA MET A 181 11.20 -24.43 17.29
C MET A 181 11.31 -25.78 18.04
N PRO A 182 11.89 -25.79 19.27
CA PRO A 182 11.95 -26.97 20.11
C PRO A 182 10.55 -27.53 20.38
N ASN A 183 10.40 -28.86 20.35
CA ASN A 183 9.11 -29.55 20.45
C ASN A 183 8.26 -29.07 21.66
N ARG A 184 8.90 -28.78 22.79
CA ARG A 184 8.22 -28.37 24.04
C ARG A 184 7.53 -27.01 23.94
N ILE A 185 8.07 -26.08 23.17
CA ILE A 185 7.56 -24.69 23.07
C ILE A 185 6.96 -24.38 21.69
N ARG A 186 6.97 -25.34 20.76
CA ARG A 186 6.55 -25.13 19.37
C ARG A 186 5.15 -24.54 19.25
N SER A 187 4.16 -25.07 19.97
CA SER A 187 2.78 -24.56 19.90
C SER A 187 2.69 -23.09 20.34
N ASN A 188 3.32 -22.74 21.46
CA ASN A 188 3.34 -21.38 21.98
C ASN A 188 4.12 -20.44 21.07
N GLY A 189 5.29 -20.87 20.58
CA GLY A 189 6.14 -20.10 19.66
C GLY A 189 5.44 -19.80 18.33
N MET A 190 4.75 -20.79 17.75
CA MET A 190 3.95 -20.62 16.54
C MET A 190 2.79 -19.65 16.75
N SER A 191 2.11 -19.73 17.91
CA SER A 191 1.00 -18.82 18.24
C SER A 191 1.45 -17.36 18.36
N ILE A 192 2.60 -17.12 19.00
CA ILE A 192 3.20 -15.78 19.10
C ILE A 192 3.60 -15.26 17.72
N ALA A 193 4.23 -16.11 16.89
CA ALA A 193 4.62 -15.72 15.53
C ALA A 193 3.40 -15.37 14.66
N LEU A 194 2.30 -16.12 14.77
CA LEU A 194 1.04 -15.80 14.09
C LEU A 194 0.47 -14.46 14.57
N LEU A 195 0.47 -14.21 15.87
CA LEU A 195 0.00 -12.95 16.44
C LEU A 195 0.82 -11.76 15.91
N ILE A 196 2.15 -11.87 15.91
CA ILE A 196 3.05 -10.84 15.38
C ILE A 196 2.78 -10.62 13.88
N ASN A 197 2.68 -11.72 13.10
CA ASN A 197 2.38 -11.63 11.68
C ASN A 197 1.06 -10.92 11.42
N GLN A 198 0.01 -11.24 12.19
CA GLN A 198 -1.29 -10.59 12.03
C GLN A 198 -1.24 -9.11 12.43
N PHE A 199 -0.57 -8.80 13.54
CA PHE A 199 -0.40 -7.43 13.99
C PHE A 199 0.30 -6.57 12.93
N VAL A 200 1.45 -7.04 12.44
CA VAL A 200 2.22 -6.35 11.39
C VAL A 200 1.39 -6.21 10.10
N SER A 201 0.68 -7.26 9.68
CA SER A 201 -0.17 -7.22 8.48
C SER A 201 -1.28 -6.17 8.59
N THR A 202 -1.96 -6.11 9.75
CA THR A 202 -3.00 -5.11 10.02
C THR A 202 -2.42 -3.69 10.04
N THR A 203 -1.27 -3.49 10.69
CA THR A 203 -0.60 -2.19 10.72
C THR A 203 -0.24 -1.73 9.31
N ILE A 204 0.35 -2.60 8.49
CA ILE A 204 0.69 -2.30 7.09
C ILE A 204 -0.57 -1.91 6.31
N ALA A 205 -1.65 -2.69 6.43
CA ALA A 205 -2.90 -2.40 5.75
C ALA A 205 -3.48 -1.02 6.12
N ALA A 206 -3.39 -0.63 7.39
CA ALA A 206 -3.87 0.66 7.89
C ALA A 206 -3.04 1.84 7.33
N ILE A 207 -1.72 1.71 7.24
CA ILE A 207 -0.84 2.80 6.80
C ILE A 207 -0.63 2.83 5.28
N PHE A 208 -0.98 1.77 4.54
CA PHE A 208 -0.68 1.62 3.12
C PHE A 208 -1.34 2.72 2.27
N LEU A 209 -2.67 2.88 2.37
CA LEU A 209 -3.41 3.87 1.59
C LEU A 209 -2.94 5.32 1.86
N PRO A 210 -2.82 5.77 3.14
CA PRO A 210 -2.30 7.09 3.45
C PRO A 210 -0.88 7.33 2.90
N THR A 211 0.02 6.35 3.07
CA THR A 211 1.41 6.46 2.62
C THR A 211 1.51 6.57 1.10
N VAL A 212 0.76 5.74 0.37
CA VAL A 212 0.68 5.79 -1.10
C VAL A 212 0.06 7.11 -1.57
N GLY A 213 -0.91 7.64 -0.83
CA GLY A 213 -1.50 8.96 -1.10
C GLY A 213 -0.44 10.07 -1.16
N HIS A 214 0.50 10.09 -0.21
CA HIS A 214 1.55 11.11 -0.12
C HIS A 214 2.78 10.82 -1.01
N TYR A 215 3.26 9.58 -1.03
CA TYR A 215 4.54 9.23 -1.67
C TYR A 215 4.41 8.53 -3.02
N GLY A 216 3.20 8.20 -3.45
CA GLY A 216 2.93 7.43 -4.68
C GLY A 216 3.12 5.92 -4.52
N TYR A 217 2.73 5.16 -5.53
CA TYR A 217 2.90 3.72 -5.55
C TYR A 217 4.36 3.34 -5.78
N ALA A 218 5.08 4.07 -6.66
CA ALA A 218 6.43 3.71 -7.03
C ALA A 218 7.39 3.60 -5.83
N SER A 219 7.34 4.59 -4.93
CA SER A 219 8.14 4.62 -3.70
C SER A 219 7.81 3.44 -2.78
N MET A 220 6.53 3.08 -2.66
CA MET A 220 6.07 1.97 -1.84
C MET A 220 6.60 0.63 -2.38
N PHE A 221 6.50 0.39 -3.69
CA PHE A 221 7.04 -0.82 -4.30
C PHE A 221 8.57 -0.92 -4.17
N VAL A 222 9.31 0.19 -4.28
CA VAL A 222 10.76 0.23 -4.01
C VAL A 222 11.08 -0.11 -2.55
N PHE A 223 10.32 0.46 -1.61
CA PHE A 223 10.50 0.18 -0.19
C PHE A 223 10.30 -1.31 0.13
N TRP A 224 9.23 -1.93 -0.39
CA TRP A 224 9.00 -3.37 -0.21
C TRP A 224 10.03 -4.24 -0.93
N ALA A 225 10.53 -3.79 -2.09
CA ALA A 225 11.63 -4.47 -2.77
C ALA A 225 12.90 -4.45 -1.91
N ALA A 226 13.21 -3.33 -1.27
CA ALA A 226 14.35 -3.22 -0.35
C ALA A 226 14.18 -4.11 0.89
N CYS A 227 13.00 -4.12 1.51
CA CYS A 227 12.69 -5.02 2.62
C CYS A 227 12.83 -6.49 2.22
N THR A 228 12.31 -6.86 1.05
CA THR A 228 12.45 -8.23 0.52
C THR A 228 13.90 -8.57 0.20
N PHE A 229 14.68 -7.61 -0.28
CA PHE A 229 16.10 -7.80 -0.54
C PHE A 229 16.89 -8.04 0.75
N ILE A 230 16.59 -7.30 1.81
CA ILE A 230 17.15 -7.56 3.15
C ILE A 230 16.77 -8.97 3.61
N PHE A 231 15.50 -9.37 3.45
CA PHE A 231 15.06 -10.74 3.75
C PHE A 231 15.81 -11.79 2.93
N PHE A 232 16.05 -11.54 1.64
CA PHE A 232 16.86 -12.41 0.79
C PHE A 232 18.28 -12.56 1.33
N LEU A 233 18.93 -11.47 1.76
CA LEU A 233 20.27 -11.52 2.37
C LEU A 233 20.26 -12.32 3.68
N VAL A 234 19.27 -12.10 4.54
CA VAL A 234 19.09 -12.88 5.78
C VAL A 234 18.95 -14.37 5.47
N ALA A 235 18.11 -14.74 4.51
CA ALA A 235 17.93 -16.13 4.10
C ALA A 235 19.21 -16.72 3.46
N ALA A 236 19.98 -15.91 2.74
CA ALA A 236 21.21 -16.35 2.09
C ALA A 236 22.36 -16.57 3.08
N PHE A 237 22.53 -15.69 4.08
CA PHE A 237 23.69 -15.74 4.98
C PHE A 237 23.39 -16.39 6.33
N TRP A 238 22.24 -16.09 6.94
CA TRP A 238 21.95 -16.53 8.31
C TRP A 238 21.11 -17.79 8.41
N LEU A 239 20.37 -18.17 7.36
CA LEU A 239 19.60 -19.40 7.42
C LEU A 239 20.50 -20.63 7.17
N PRO A 240 20.64 -21.54 8.17
CA PRO A 240 21.32 -22.81 7.96
C PRO A 240 20.47 -23.70 7.05
N GLU A 241 21.11 -24.46 6.16
CA GLU A 241 20.40 -25.46 5.36
C GLU A 241 19.90 -26.58 6.29
N THR A 242 18.58 -26.68 6.51
CA THR A 242 17.95 -27.70 7.38
C THR A 242 17.71 -29.02 6.66
N LYS A 243 17.91 -29.08 5.33
CA LYS A 243 17.60 -30.27 4.54
C LYS A 243 18.56 -31.42 4.84
N GLY A 244 18.01 -32.55 5.30
CA GLY A 244 18.74 -33.80 5.51
C GLY A 244 19.40 -33.95 6.88
N LYS A 245 19.06 -33.09 7.85
CA LYS A 245 19.53 -33.17 9.24
C LYS A 245 18.41 -33.61 10.17
N SER A 246 18.72 -34.37 11.21
CA SER A 246 17.74 -34.70 12.25
C SER A 246 17.41 -33.46 13.09
N LEU A 247 16.23 -33.44 13.72
CA LEU A 247 15.83 -32.38 14.67
C LEU A 247 16.88 -32.18 15.78
N GLU A 248 17.52 -33.28 16.21
CA GLU A 248 18.57 -33.29 17.25
C GLU A 248 19.87 -32.60 16.79
N GLU A 249 20.28 -32.77 15.52
CA GLU A 249 21.45 -32.08 14.95
C GLU A 249 21.23 -30.58 14.78
N ILE A 250 19.98 -30.16 14.57
CA ILE A 250 19.59 -28.75 14.50
C ILE A 250 19.60 -28.15 15.91
N GLU A 251 18.99 -28.81 16.90
CA GLU A 251 19.00 -28.38 18.31
C GLU A 251 20.44 -28.27 18.85
N ALA A 252 21.32 -29.23 18.56
CA ALA A 252 22.73 -29.19 18.97
C ALA A 252 23.53 -28.00 18.39
N ARG A 253 23.08 -27.43 17.27
CA ARG A 253 23.70 -26.27 16.62
C ARG A 253 23.30 -24.93 17.25
N PHE A 254 22.13 -24.90 17.90
CA PHE A 254 21.60 -23.72 18.60
C PHE A 254 21.76 -23.79 20.13
N ALA A 255 22.14 -24.95 20.68
CA ALA A 255 22.38 -25.17 22.11
C ALA A 255 23.77 -24.71 22.62
N ARG A 256 24.50 -23.89 21.85
CA ARG A 256 25.83 -23.38 22.21
C ARG A 256 25.83 -21.87 22.37
#